data_AF-A0A259F4Q3-F1
#
_entry.id   AF-A0A259F4Q3-F1
#
_cell.length_a   1.000
_cell.length_b   1.000
_cell.length_c   1.000
_cell.angle_alpha   90.00
_cell.angle_beta   90.00
_cell.angle_gamma   90.00
#
_symmetry.space_group_name_H-M   'P 1'
#
loop_
_entity.id
_entity.type
_entity.pdbx_description
1 polymer ?
#
loop_
_entity_poly.entity_id
_entity_poly.type
_entity_poly.pdbx_seq_one_letter_code
_entity_poly.pdbx_strand_id
1 'polypeptide(L)'
;MRPSSRLSLTQQNALLLVVFFIAFELVTAAATAYFLMLPMARRSAADLAGLMTLSAQTWSELPPVTRPAFEIELARSHALALRAEPPQDAEPPSWREPYLNFLVASLSVRVGTPVAASREEIQGNGNSGQ
;
A
#
# COMPACT_ATOMS: atom_id res chain seq x y z
N MET A 1 13.53 -48.63 27.42
CA MET A 1 13.88 -47.46 26.60
C MET A 1 13.54 -46.20 27.38
N ARG A 2 14.54 -45.46 27.88
CA ARG A 2 14.36 -44.14 28.49
C ARG A 2 15.06 -43.13 27.59
N PRO A 3 14.34 -42.21 26.91
CA PRO A 3 15.00 -41.11 26.24
C PRO A 3 15.36 -40.11 27.33
N SER A 4 16.64 -40.03 27.68
CA SER A 4 17.15 -39.01 28.59
C SER A 4 18.46 -38.48 28.04
N SER A 5 18.39 -37.92 26.83
CA SER A 5 19.45 -37.05 26.32
C SER A 5 19.40 -35.75 27.12
N ARG A 6 20.08 -35.74 28.28
CA ARG A 6 20.39 -34.50 28.98
C ARG A 6 21.28 -33.70 28.03
N LEU A 7 20.72 -32.65 27.43
CA LEU A 7 21.44 -31.72 26.57
C LEU A 7 22.72 -31.28 27.32
N SER A 8 23.86 -31.27 26.63
CA SER A 8 25.10 -30.72 27.17
C SER A 8 24.87 -29.28 27.65
N LEU A 9 25.51 -28.83 28.73
CA LEU A 9 25.41 -27.44 29.23
C LEU A 9 25.65 -26.40 28.12
N THR A 10 26.55 -26.72 27.18
CA THR A 10 26.80 -25.89 25.98
C THR A 10 25.61 -25.81 25.04
N GLN A 11 24.88 -26.92 24.87
CA GLN A 11 23.68 -27.00 24.03
C GLN A 11 22.51 -26.27 24.67
N GLN A 12 22.40 -26.28 26.00
CA GLN A 12 21.38 -25.53 26.74
C GLN A 12 21.62 -24.02 26.67
N ASN A 13 22.87 -23.58 26.81
CA ASN A 13 23.25 -22.18 26.62
C ASN A 13 23.06 -21.71 25.17
N ALA A 14 23.41 -22.56 24.19
CA ALA A 14 23.18 -22.25 22.77
C ALA A 14 21.68 -22.08 22.46
N LEU A 15 20.82 -22.93 23.02
CA LEU A 15 19.37 -22.80 22.88
C LEU A 15 18.86 -21.47 23.46
N LEU A 16 19.34 -21.08 24.65
CA LEU A 16 18.98 -19.81 25.27
C LEU A 16 19.40 -18.61 24.41
N LEU A 17 20.60 -18.64 23.83
CA LEU A 17 21.05 -17.60 22.92
C LEU A 17 20.17 -17.52 21.68
N VAL A 18 19.83 -18.65 21.05
CA VAL A 18 18.93 -18.68 19.89
C VAL A 18 17.57 -18.07 20.23
N VAL A 19 16.97 -18.47 21.36
CA VAL A 19 15.70 -17.91 21.82
C VAL A 19 15.80 -16.41 22.07
N PHE A 20 16.89 -15.96 22.69
CA PHE A 20 17.14 -14.55 22.93
C PHE A 20 17.27 -13.75 21.63
N PHE A 21 18.02 -14.28 20.65
CA PHE A 21 18.15 -13.65 19.34
C PHE A 21 16.82 -13.56 18.61
N ILE A 22 16.02 -14.64 18.59
CA ILE A 22 14.69 -14.62 17.99
C ILE A 22 13.79 -13.60 18.68
N ALA A 23 13.78 -13.57 20.02
CA ALA A 23 12.99 -12.60 20.77
C ALA A 23 13.42 -11.16 20.46
N PHE A 24 14.74 -10.90 20.44
CA PHE A 24 15.30 -9.59 20.10
C PHE A 24 14.96 -9.17 18.67
N GLU A 25 15.06 -10.09 17.71
CA GLU A 25 14.72 -9.86 16.30
C GLU A 25 13.24 -9.51 16.14
N LEU A 26 12.34 -10.27 16.78
CA LEU A 26 10.90 -10.00 16.76
C LEU A 26 10.57 -8.63 17.36
N VAL A 27 11.19 -8.26 18.48
CA VAL A 27 11.01 -6.94 19.10
C VAL A 27 11.49 -5.83 18.16
N THR A 28 12.67 -6.02 17.54
CA THR A 28 13.25 -5.04 16.62
C THR A 28 12.40 -4.89 15.35
N ALA A 29 11.92 -6.00 14.80
CA ALA A 29 11.02 -6.03 13.64
C ALA A 29 9.68 -5.34 13.97
N ALA A 30 9.09 -5.63 15.12
CA ALA A 30 7.86 -5.00 15.58
C ALA A 30 8.04 -3.49 15.79
N ALA A 31 9.14 -3.07 16.42
CA ALA A 31 9.46 -1.66 16.59
C ALA A 31 9.64 -0.96 15.24
N THR A 32 10.35 -1.57 14.29
CA THR A 32 10.52 -1.04 12.94
C THR A 32 9.18 -0.91 12.21
N ALA A 33 8.35 -1.94 12.26
CA ALA A 33 7.03 -1.93 11.64
C ALA A 33 6.15 -0.82 12.22
N TYR A 34 6.13 -0.67 13.54
CA TYR A 34 5.25 0.26 14.23
C TYR A 34 5.74 1.71 14.17
N PHE A 35 7.02 1.97 14.43
CA PHE A 35 7.56 3.33 14.52
C PHE A 35 8.05 3.90 13.20
N LEU A 36 8.40 3.06 12.22
CA LEU A 36 8.90 3.51 10.93
C LEU A 36 7.92 3.21 9.81
N MET A 37 7.60 1.93 9.56
CA MET A 37 6.84 1.54 8.37
C MET A 37 5.40 2.08 8.41
N LEU A 38 4.71 1.95 9.54
CA LEU A 38 3.33 2.39 9.69
C LEU A 38 3.16 3.92 9.48
N PRO A 39 3.90 4.82 10.17
CA PRO A 39 3.79 6.25 9.92
C PRO A 39 4.27 6.64 8.52
N MET A 40 5.29 5.97 7.96
CA MET A 40 5.73 6.20 6.58
C MET A 40 4.64 5.85 5.57
N ALA A 41 3.98 4.71 5.70
CA ALA A 41 2.89 4.29 4.83
C ALA A 41 1.73 5.31 4.89
N ARG A 42 1.36 5.74 6.09
CA ARG A 42 0.32 6.77 6.27
C ARG A 42 0.70 8.10 5.62
N ARG A 43 1.96 8.52 5.76
CA ARG A 43 2.45 9.76 5.14
C ARG A 43 2.47 9.68 3.62
N SER A 44 3.04 8.60 3.08
CA SER A 44 3.07 8.34 1.64
C SER A 44 1.66 8.30 1.02
N ALA A 45 0.71 7.64 1.69
CA ALA A 45 -0.68 7.61 1.24
C ALA A 45 -1.32 9.00 1.24
N ALA A 46 -1.03 9.84 2.25
CA ALA A 46 -1.52 11.22 2.30
C ALA A 46 -0.90 12.11 1.21
N ASP A 47 0.36 11.87 0.85
CA ASP A 47 1.05 12.56 -0.24
C ASP A 47 0.47 12.14 -1.61
N LEU A 48 0.24 10.84 -1.83
CA LEU A 48 -0.43 10.33 -3.04
C LEU A 48 -1.86 10.86 -3.16
N ALA A 49 -2.63 10.88 -2.07
CA ALA A 49 -3.96 11.50 -2.04
C ALA A 49 -3.90 12.99 -2.46
N GLY A 50 -2.85 13.70 -2.04
CA GLY A 50 -2.58 15.07 -2.44
C GLY A 50 -2.36 15.20 -3.94
N LEU A 51 -1.49 14.35 -4.50
CA LEU A 51 -1.25 14.29 -5.95
C LEU A 51 -2.53 13.98 -6.72
N MET A 52 -3.28 12.95 -6.35
CA MET A 52 -4.54 12.59 -7.00
C MET A 52 -5.55 13.76 -7.00
N THR A 53 -5.70 14.43 -5.85
CA THR A 53 -6.61 15.57 -5.71
C THR A 53 -6.17 16.73 -6.62
N LEU A 54 -4.87 17.05 -6.60
CA LEU A 54 -4.30 18.13 -7.41
C LEU A 54 -4.41 17.83 -8.92
N SER A 55 -4.15 16.58 -9.32
CA SER A 55 -4.28 16.14 -10.70
C SER A 55 -5.72 16.25 -11.20
N ALA A 56 -6.70 15.87 -10.39
CA ALA A 56 -8.11 16.02 -10.72
C ALA A 56 -8.52 17.50 -10.85
N GLN A 57 -8.07 18.36 -9.93
CA GLN A 57 -8.30 19.80 -9.99
C GLN A 57 -7.68 20.41 -11.26
N THR A 58 -6.40 20.13 -11.51
CA THR A 58 -5.67 20.59 -12.70
C THR A 58 -6.38 20.19 -13.98
N TRP A 59 -6.84 18.93 -14.08
CA TRP A 59 -7.60 18.46 -15.22
C TRP A 59 -8.92 19.23 -15.43
N SER A 60 -9.64 19.54 -14.34
CA SER A 60 -10.90 20.28 -14.40
C SER A 60 -10.70 21.73 -14.86
N GLU A 61 -9.59 22.36 -14.48
CA GLU A 61 -9.24 23.75 -14.83
C GLU A 61 -8.66 23.88 -16.25
N LEU A 62 -8.09 22.80 -16.80
CA LEU A 62 -7.51 22.81 -18.14
C LEU A 62 -8.58 22.97 -19.25
N PRO A 63 -8.28 23.75 -20.32
CA PRO A 63 -9.08 23.77 -21.53
C PRO A 63 -9.27 22.37 -22.13
N PRO A 64 -10.43 22.05 -22.74
CA PRO A 64 -10.68 20.71 -23.28
C PRO A 64 -9.62 20.21 -24.27
N VAL A 65 -8.99 21.12 -25.02
CA VAL A 65 -7.94 20.80 -26.01
C VAL A 65 -6.63 20.34 -25.38
N THR A 66 -6.31 20.76 -24.14
CA THR A 66 -5.04 20.41 -23.47
C THR A 66 -5.17 19.23 -22.50
N ARG A 67 -6.39 18.82 -22.14
CA ARG A 67 -6.64 17.69 -21.23
C ARG A 67 -6.01 16.37 -21.68
N PRO A 68 -6.08 15.93 -22.95
CA PRO A 68 -5.49 14.67 -23.37
C PRO A 68 -3.97 14.63 -23.19
N ALA A 69 -3.28 15.75 -23.42
CA ALA A 69 -1.84 15.84 -23.21
C ALA A 69 -1.47 15.70 -21.73
N PHE A 70 -2.28 16.29 -20.84
CA PHE A 70 -2.11 16.14 -19.40
C PHE A 70 -2.38 14.71 -18.93
N GLU A 71 -3.41 14.03 -19.44
CA GLU A 71 -3.71 12.63 -19.11
C GLU A 71 -2.56 11.69 -19.49
N ILE A 72 -1.96 11.88 -20.68
CA ILE A 72 -0.80 11.10 -21.12
C ILE A 72 0.40 11.33 -20.19
N GLU A 73 0.68 12.58 -19.84
CA GLU A 73 1.78 12.92 -18.94
C GLU A 73 1.55 12.35 -17.53
N LEU A 74 0.32 12.45 -17.03
CA LEU A 74 -0.08 11.96 -15.72
C LEU A 74 0.09 10.43 -15.62
N ALA A 75 -0.31 9.69 -16.66
CA ALA A 75 -0.11 8.25 -16.73
C ALA A 75 1.38 7.89 -16.82
N ARG A 76 2.18 8.64 -17.59
CA ARG A 76 3.59 8.34 -17.82
C ARG A 76 4.47 8.66 -16.61
N SER A 77 4.28 9.82 -16.00
CA SER A 77 5.18 10.36 -14.98
C SER A 77 4.71 10.05 -13.55
N HIS A 78 3.41 9.80 -13.36
CA HIS A 78 2.83 9.56 -12.03
C HIS A 78 2.07 8.24 -11.91
N ALA A 79 2.01 7.42 -12.97
CA ALA A 79 1.25 6.16 -12.99
C ALA A 79 -0.22 6.34 -12.56
N LEU A 80 -0.79 7.52 -12.82
CA LEU A 80 -2.17 7.87 -12.51
C LEU A 80 -2.97 7.99 -13.80
N ALA A 81 -4.13 7.35 -13.85
CA ALA A 81 -5.07 7.46 -14.96
C ALA A 81 -6.38 8.08 -14.47
N LEU A 82 -6.92 9.02 -15.24
CA LEU A 82 -8.24 9.60 -15.00
C LEU A 82 -9.26 8.80 -15.82
N ARG A 83 -10.36 8.41 -15.18
CA ARG A 83 -11.48 7.73 -15.85
C ARG A 83 -12.77 8.46 -15.53
N ALA A 84 -13.60 8.66 -16.55
CA ALA A 84 -14.92 9.26 -16.39
C ALA A 84 -15.96 8.25 -15.90
N GLU A 85 -15.73 6.96 -16.15
CA GLU A 85 -16.63 5.88 -15.72
C GLU A 85 -16.54 5.69 -14.20
N PRO A 86 -17.68 5.63 -13.50
CA PRO A 86 -17.68 5.27 -12.08
C PRO A 86 -17.11 3.85 -11.87
N PRO A 87 -16.46 3.60 -10.72
CA PRO A 87 -15.95 2.29 -10.40
C PRO A 87 -17.07 1.25 -10.33
N GLN A 88 -16.89 0.11 -11.00
CA GLN A 88 -17.74 -1.07 -10.83
C GLN A 88 -17.38 -1.73 -9.48
N ASP A 89 -18.37 -2.17 -8.71
CA ASP A 89 -18.20 -2.86 -7.42
C ASP A 89 -17.31 -2.10 -6.42
N ALA A 90 -17.67 -0.85 -6.17
CA ALA A 90 -16.98 -0.02 -5.19
C ALA A 90 -17.18 -0.57 -3.76
N GLU A 91 -16.08 -0.99 -3.15
CA GLU A 91 -16.02 -1.62 -1.83
C GLU A 91 -15.01 -0.89 -0.93
N PRO A 92 -15.27 -0.81 0.38
CA PRO A 92 -14.30 -0.27 1.33
C PRO A 92 -13.03 -1.15 1.35
N PRO A 93 -11.83 -0.56 1.53
CA PRO A 93 -10.59 -1.33 1.59
C PRO A 93 -10.62 -2.36 2.71
N SER A 94 -10.09 -3.56 2.43
CA SER A 94 -10.05 -4.61 3.44
C SER A 94 -9.00 -4.32 4.53
N TRP A 95 -9.10 -4.98 5.69
CA TRP A 95 -8.09 -4.86 6.75
C TRP A 95 -6.69 -5.32 6.32
N ARG A 96 -6.60 -6.16 5.27
CA ARG A 96 -5.35 -6.66 4.70
C ARG A 96 -4.63 -5.62 3.84
N GLU A 97 -5.27 -4.49 3.57
CA GLU A 97 -4.76 -3.42 2.72
C GLU A 97 -4.61 -2.11 3.52
N PRO A 98 -3.70 -2.08 4.51
CA PRO A 98 -3.56 -0.92 5.41
C PRO A 98 -3.20 0.36 4.66
N TYR A 99 -2.42 0.25 3.58
CA TYR A 99 -2.07 1.39 2.74
C TYR A 99 -3.29 2.02 2.04
N LEU A 100 -4.15 1.18 1.44
CA LEU A 100 -5.38 1.68 0.78
C LEU A 100 -6.33 2.32 1.77
N ASN A 101 -6.42 1.80 2.99
CA ASN A 101 -7.19 2.45 4.07
C ASN A 101 -6.68 3.88 4.35
N PHE A 102 -5.37 4.08 4.47
CA PHE A 102 -4.81 5.42 4.66
C PHE A 102 -5.04 6.34 3.46
N LEU A 103 -4.97 5.80 2.25
CA LEU A 103 -5.19 6.55 1.01
C LEU A 103 -6.64 7.03 0.91
N VAL A 104 -7.60 6.11 1.06
CA VAL A 104 -9.04 6.40 1.00
C VAL A 104 -9.46 7.35 2.12
N ALA A 105 -8.93 7.17 3.33
CA ALA A 105 -9.17 8.11 4.44
C ALA A 105 -8.65 9.51 4.11
N SER A 106 -7.43 9.62 3.57
CA SER A 106 -6.82 10.90 3.19
C SER A 106 -7.58 11.58 2.03
N LEU A 107 -8.03 10.81 1.03
CA LEU A 107 -8.88 11.30 -0.06
C LEU A 107 -10.23 11.79 0.46
N SER A 108 -10.88 11.03 1.33
CA SER A 108 -12.19 11.40 1.90
C SER A 108 -12.12 12.71 2.67
N VAL A 109 -11.05 12.94 3.42
CA VAL A 109 -10.80 14.22 4.12
C VAL A 109 -10.60 15.37 3.13
N ARG A 110 -9.86 15.17 2.04
CA ARG A 110 -9.55 16.21 1.05
C ARG A 110 -10.74 16.58 0.17
N VAL A 111 -11.54 15.59 -0.21
CA VAL A 111 -12.74 15.76 -1.06
C VAL A 111 -13.93 16.25 -0.21
N GLY A 112 -13.94 15.95 1.09
CA GLY A 112 -15.02 16.32 2.01
C GLY A 112 -16.20 15.34 2.00
N THR A 113 -16.12 14.27 1.22
CA THR A 113 -17.11 13.19 1.16
C THR A 113 -16.42 11.83 1.23
N PRO A 114 -17.12 10.77 1.68
CA PRO A 114 -16.58 9.41 1.64
C PRO A 114 -16.19 9.02 0.21
N VAL A 115 -14.96 8.55 0.04
CA VAL A 115 -14.46 7.98 -1.22
C VAL A 115 -14.48 6.46 -1.08
N ALA A 116 -14.94 5.77 -2.11
CA ALA A 116 -14.89 4.31 -2.20
C ALA A 116 -13.72 3.88 -3.09
N ALA A 117 -13.17 2.71 -2.83
CA ALA A 117 -12.18 2.07 -3.69
C ALA A 117 -12.87 0.99 -4.52
N SER A 118 -12.31 0.67 -5.68
CA SER A 118 -12.66 -0.54 -6.41
C SER A 118 -11.38 -1.19 -6.90
N ARG A 119 -11.42 -2.52 -6.99
CA ARG A 119 -10.33 -3.31 -7.54
C ARG A 119 -10.79 -3.90 -8.86
N GLU A 120 -10.07 -3.55 -9.90
CA GLU A 120 -10.24 -4.12 -11.22
C GLU A 120 -8.98 -4.90 -11.57
N GLU A 121 -9.14 -6.18 -11.91
CA GLU A 121 -8.06 -6.95 -12.52
C GLU A 121 -8.05 -6.61 -14.01
N ILE A 122 -7.09 -5.78 -14.41
CA ILE A 122 -6.89 -5.48 -15.83
C ILE A 122 -6.31 -6.75 -16.45
N GLN A 123 -7.19 -7.59 -17.00
CA GLN A 123 -6.77 -8.77 -17.73
C GLN A 123 -5.99 -8.30 -18.95
N GLY A 124 -4.66 -8.40 -18.87
CA GLY A 124 -3.79 -8.09 -19.98
C GLY A 124 -4.15 -9.00 -21.14
N ASN A 125 -4.89 -8.48 -22.12
CA ASN A 125 -5.04 -9.13 -23.41
C ASN A 125 -3.68 -9.09 -24.11
N GLY A 126 -2.81 -10.02 -23.72
CA GLY A 126 -1.70 -10.45 -24.53
C GLY A 126 -2.27 -11.15 -25.75
N ASN A 127 -2.68 -10.37 -26.75
CA ASN A 127 -2.93 -10.88 -28.08
C ASN A 127 -1.59 -11.26 -28.72
N SER A 128 -1.06 -12.41 -28.31
CA SER A 128 -0.17 -13.20 -29.13
C SER A 128 -1.03 -13.93 -30.17
N GLY A 129 -1.00 -13.44 -31.42
CA GLY A 129 -1.42 -14.21 -32.58
C GLY A 129 -2.30 -13.48 -33.60
N GLN A 130 -1.68 -12.69 -34.50
CA GLN A 130 -1.50 -13.05 -35.92
C GLN A 130 -0.69 -11.99 -36.66
#